data_AF-A0A9W8VBA7-F1
#
_entry.id   AF-A0A9W8VBA7-F1
#
_cell.length_a   1.000
_cell.length_b   1.000
_cell.length_c   1.000
_cell.angle_alpha   90.00
_cell.angle_beta   90.00
_cell.angle_gamma   90.00
#
_symmetry.space_group_name_H-M   'P 1'
#
loop_
_entity.id
_entity.type
_entity.pdbx_description
1 polymer ?
#
loop_
_entity_poly.entity_id
_entity_poly.type
_entity_poly.pdbx_seq_one_letter_code
_entity_poly.pdbx_strand_id
1 'polypeptide(L)'
;MFTLIDISPYILCGTIFALALPLLLSSRALLSSKSRANQVSNKWFEPPKGWWTDTKRFSVEQRAIFSQSWICVSHRSRFVKAGDYIALDIAGFKVLFMLGKDGIVRVFHNICRHRAFPVARKASGSATILGCKYHGWSYNTKGELTKAPHFDDVAGFDKSQNGLFPIHTKTDDNGFVHINLSSSPEAGHTKLASAKSTGRPAIVDQNQHFLGSWEVKGRFNWKVPAIDSDGEAPSVSSLDILSRLFASPSTGTLRFSPLTTVYTPSGSPVWYQLTYSPESVRQTTVRCDVYSKLKQGALDFEKCLKPSLENEIQSTIRKHEETYAKLVSSGHALEEGVDEQAMIADMVNIHVQKEKSDGAEIRPAAVKKCQSDGYAKAEGICKALEGSQSLGDLGW
;
A
#
# COMPACT_ATOMS: atom_id res chain seq x y z
N MET A 1 71.01 22.68 -15.52
CA MET A 1 71.27 23.10 -16.91
C MET A 1 70.07 23.95 -17.33
N PHE A 2 70.32 25.24 -17.54
CA PHE A 2 69.51 26.33 -18.11
C PHE A 2 68.49 25.86 -19.20
N THR A 3 67.35 26.48 -19.51
CA THR A 3 66.92 27.90 -19.45
C THR A 3 65.41 28.01 -19.75
N LEU A 4 64.80 29.12 -19.30
CA LEU A 4 63.51 29.70 -19.73
C LEU A 4 63.55 30.23 -21.18
N ILE A 5 62.37 30.63 -21.70
CA ILE A 5 62.01 31.89 -22.42
C ILE A 5 61.01 31.57 -23.56
N ASP A 6 59.70 31.93 -23.46
CA ASP A 6 59.04 33.22 -23.80
C ASP A 6 58.82 33.31 -25.34
N ILE A 7 57.76 33.83 -25.98
CA ILE A 7 57.08 35.14 -25.90
C ILE A 7 55.78 35.06 -26.75
N SER A 8 54.68 35.68 -26.29
CA SER A 8 53.49 36.11 -27.06
C SER A 8 53.75 37.50 -27.69
N PRO A 9 53.25 37.96 -28.87
CA PRO A 9 51.94 38.67 -28.88
C PRO A 9 51.19 38.96 -30.23
N TYR A 10 49.88 39.25 -30.09
CA TYR A 10 49.01 40.28 -30.71
C TYR A 10 48.81 40.55 -32.24
N ILE A 11 47.60 41.08 -32.50
CA ILE A 11 47.10 42.00 -33.57
C ILE A 11 46.30 41.34 -34.72
N LEU A 12 44.95 41.33 -34.75
CA LEU A 12 43.90 42.36 -34.98
C LEU A 12 43.76 42.93 -36.42
N CYS A 13 42.49 43.01 -36.86
CA CYS A 13 41.93 43.79 -37.99
C CYS A 13 42.08 43.18 -39.41
N GLY A 14 41.06 43.05 -40.27
CA GLY A 14 39.64 43.43 -40.28
C GLY A 14 39.07 43.26 -41.71
N THR A 15 37.76 43.01 -41.83
CA THR A 15 36.76 43.49 -42.85
C THR A 15 37.13 43.55 -44.35
N ILE A 16 36.34 43.24 -45.40
CA ILE A 16 34.92 43.02 -45.74
C ILE A 16 34.93 42.59 -47.24
N PHE A 17 34.07 41.68 -47.71
CA PHE A 17 33.16 41.92 -48.86
C PHE A 17 32.18 40.74 -49.09
N ALA A 18 30.93 41.12 -49.30
CA ALA A 18 29.73 40.30 -49.39
C ALA A 18 29.56 39.65 -50.77
N LEU A 19 28.74 38.58 -50.86
CA LEU A 19 27.81 38.34 -51.97
C LEU A 19 26.65 37.39 -51.54
N ALA A 20 25.43 37.97 -51.53
CA ALA A 20 24.10 37.44 -51.88
C ALA A 20 23.45 36.19 -51.21
N LEU A 21 22.34 36.45 -50.49
CA LEU A 21 21.20 35.59 -50.09
C LEU A 21 20.21 35.38 -51.28
N PRO A 22 19.08 34.62 -51.20
CA PRO A 22 18.63 33.59 -50.23
C PRO A 22 17.98 32.32 -50.85
N LEU A 23 17.96 31.21 -50.09
CA LEU A 23 16.94 30.15 -50.23
C LEU A 23 16.15 30.08 -48.92
N LEU A 24 15.01 30.78 -48.90
CA LEU A 24 13.94 30.61 -47.92
C LEU A 24 13.07 29.45 -48.39
N LEU A 25 12.94 28.39 -47.58
CA LEU A 25 11.67 27.71 -47.32
C LEU A 25 11.83 26.71 -46.16
N SER A 26 11.09 27.00 -45.10
CA SER A 26 10.67 26.12 -44.01
C SER A 26 11.72 25.60 -43.02
N SER A 27 12.04 26.44 -42.03
CA SER A 27 12.39 25.98 -40.67
C SER A 27 11.79 26.91 -39.63
N ARG A 28 10.48 27.18 -39.75
CA ARG A 28 9.65 27.72 -38.67
C ARG A 28 8.84 26.57 -38.05
N ALA A 29 9.53 25.69 -37.34
CA ALA A 29 8.88 24.66 -36.51
C ALA A 29 9.74 24.23 -35.33
N LEU A 30 10.58 25.12 -34.80
CA LEU A 30 11.37 24.88 -33.59
C LEU A 30 11.45 26.18 -32.82
N LEU A 31 10.35 26.55 -32.16
CA LEU A 31 10.22 27.50 -31.04
C LEU A 31 8.73 27.76 -30.77
N SER A 32 8.01 26.71 -30.39
CA SER A 32 6.71 26.81 -29.71
C SER A 32 6.44 25.51 -28.96
N SER A 33 7.21 25.25 -27.90
CA SER A 33 6.92 24.15 -26.96
C SER A 33 6.92 24.61 -25.49
N LYS A 34 7.03 25.91 -25.23
CA LYS A 34 6.79 26.50 -23.91
C LYS A 34 5.42 27.19 -23.89
N SER A 35 4.38 26.42 -23.56
CA SER A 35 3.20 26.87 -22.77
C SER A 35 2.03 25.85 -22.83
N ARG A 36 2.28 24.55 -22.60
CA ARG A 36 1.19 23.58 -22.37
C ARG A 36 1.05 23.16 -20.90
N ALA A 37 1.53 24.01 -20.00
CA ALA A 37 1.17 23.98 -18.58
C ALA A 37 0.10 25.06 -18.37
N ASN A 38 -0.99 24.70 -17.68
CA ASN A 38 -2.21 25.48 -17.43
C ASN A 38 -3.24 25.57 -18.55
N GLN A 39 -3.70 24.42 -19.04
CA GLN A 39 -5.13 24.25 -19.28
C GLN A 39 -5.65 23.27 -18.23
N VAL A 40 -6.31 23.78 -17.19
CA VAL A 40 -7.22 22.95 -16.38
C VAL A 40 -8.35 22.57 -17.34
N SER A 41 -8.24 21.40 -17.96
CA SER A 41 -9.40 20.84 -18.63
C SER A 41 -10.39 20.45 -17.54
N ASN A 42 -11.51 21.17 -17.45
CA ASN A 42 -12.69 20.72 -16.72
C ASN A 42 -13.27 19.49 -17.44
N LYS A 43 -12.50 18.40 -17.46
CA LYS A 43 -12.90 17.15 -18.09
C LYS A 43 -13.58 16.33 -17.03
N TRP A 44 -14.90 16.27 -17.12
CA TRP A 44 -15.72 15.33 -16.34
C TRP A 44 -15.16 13.93 -16.59
N PHE A 45 -14.93 13.18 -15.51
CA PHE A 45 -14.63 11.77 -15.64
C PHE A 45 -15.95 11.01 -15.74
N GLU A 46 -16.10 10.29 -16.84
CA GLU A 46 -17.20 9.38 -17.04
C GLU A 46 -16.74 7.98 -16.60
N PRO A 47 -17.20 7.49 -15.43
CA PRO A 47 -16.81 6.17 -14.98
C PRO A 47 -17.30 5.09 -15.94
N PRO A 48 -16.47 4.05 -16.20
CA PRO A 48 -16.88 2.93 -17.03
C PRO A 48 -18.16 2.24 -16.51
N LYS A 49 -18.91 1.59 -17.40
CA LYS A 49 -20.06 0.76 -17.01
C LYS A 49 -19.68 -0.22 -15.89
N GLY A 50 -20.51 -0.26 -14.85
CA GLY A 50 -20.32 -1.16 -13.71
C GLY A 50 -19.24 -0.72 -12.71
N TRP A 51 -18.68 0.48 -12.81
CA TRP A 51 -17.61 1.00 -11.94
C TRP A 51 -17.84 0.78 -10.45
N TRP A 52 -19.09 0.94 -10.00
CA TRP A 52 -19.48 0.87 -8.58
C TRP A 52 -19.99 -0.51 -8.14
N THR A 53 -20.38 -1.39 -9.08
CA THR A 53 -21.25 -2.54 -8.77
C THR A 53 -20.84 -3.86 -9.42
N ASP A 54 -19.97 -3.86 -10.44
CA ASP A 54 -19.59 -5.05 -11.17
C ASP A 54 -18.49 -5.86 -10.45
N THR A 55 -18.85 -7.05 -9.97
CA THR A 55 -17.93 -7.99 -9.33
C THR A 55 -16.81 -8.47 -10.26
N LYS A 56 -17.05 -8.59 -11.58
CA LYS A 56 -16.00 -8.97 -12.53
C LYS A 56 -14.95 -7.89 -12.64
N ARG A 57 -15.37 -6.63 -12.73
CA ARG A 57 -14.47 -5.47 -12.69
C ARG A 57 -13.71 -5.41 -11.37
N PHE A 58 -14.35 -5.65 -10.24
CA PHE A 58 -13.66 -5.70 -8.93
C PHE A 58 -12.55 -6.77 -8.88
N SER A 59 -12.75 -7.94 -9.49
CA SER A 59 -11.69 -8.96 -9.61
C SER A 59 -10.50 -8.45 -10.44
N VAL A 60 -10.76 -7.72 -11.53
CA VAL A 60 -9.71 -7.07 -12.33
C VAL A 60 -9.02 -5.96 -11.52
N GLU A 61 -9.75 -5.13 -10.77
CA GLU A 61 -9.18 -4.09 -9.89
C GLU A 61 -8.19 -4.70 -8.88
N GLN A 62 -8.48 -5.87 -8.32
CA GLN A 62 -7.56 -6.55 -7.42
C GLN A 62 -6.21 -6.88 -8.07
N ARG A 63 -6.22 -7.34 -9.32
CA ARG A 63 -5.01 -7.68 -10.07
C ARG A 63 -4.31 -6.43 -10.63
N ALA A 64 -5.08 -5.50 -11.18
CA ALA A 64 -4.56 -4.30 -11.82
C ALA A 64 -3.97 -3.30 -10.82
N ILE A 65 -4.59 -3.17 -9.64
CA ILE A 65 -4.29 -2.10 -8.68
C ILE A 65 -3.59 -2.68 -7.47
N PHE A 66 -4.29 -3.44 -6.63
CA PHE A 66 -3.76 -3.82 -5.31
C PHE A 66 -2.55 -4.73 -5.41
N SER A 67 -2.50 -5.57 -6.44
CA SER A 67 -1.36 -6.48 -6.63
C SER A 67 -0.10 -5.84 -7.24
N GLN A 68 -0.17 -4.58 -7.67
CA GLN A 68 0.92 -3.90 -8.40
C GLN A 68 1.26 -2.50 -7.88
N SER A 69 0.40 -1.90 -7.06
CA SER A 69 0.61 -0.57 -6.49
C SER A 69 1.36 -0.67 -5.17
N TRP A 70 2.13 0.37 -4.84
CA TRP A 70 2.59 0.56 -3.47
C TRP A 70 1.41 1.00 -2.59
N ILE A 71 1.16 0.29 -1.51
CA ILE A 71 0.09 0.56 -0.55
C ILE A 71 0.73 0.90 0.79
N CYS A 72 0.47 2.10 1.30
CA CYS A 72 0.82 2.46 2.68
C CYS A 72 -0.09 1.69 3.64
N VAL A 73 0.47 0.85 4.51
CA VAL A 73 -0.32 -0.03 5.38
C VAL A 73 -0.10 0.26 6.85
N SER A 74 1.10 0.59 7.28
CA SER A 74 1.36 0.76 8.71
C SER A 74 2.43 1.82 8.94
N HIS A 75 2.79 2.01 10.19
CA HIS A 75 3.89 2.87 10.58
C HIS A 75 4.89 2.08 11.41
N ARG A 76 6.18 2.37 11.24
CA ARG A 76 7.30 1.65 11.85
C ARG A 76 7.20 1.62 13.38
N SER A 77 6.66 2.67 13.98
CA SER A 77 6.48 2.77 15.44
C SER A 77 5.49 1.77 16.04
N ARG A 78 4.67 1.09 15.22
CA ARG A 78 3.80 0.00 15.68
C ARG A 78 4.60 -1.22 16.14
N PHE A 79 5.85 -1.35 15.69
CA PHE A 79 6.73 -2.47 16.01
C PHE A 79 7.83 -2.00 16.96
N VAL A 80 7.77 -2.38 18.23
CA VAL A 80 8.68 -1.83 19.26
C VAL A 80 9.91 -2.72 19.42
N LYS A 81 9.73 -4.04 19.42
CA LYS A 81 10.81 -5.03 19.63
C LYS A 81 10.83 -6.10 18.55
N ALA A 82 12.01 -6.70 18.36
CA ALA A 82 12.20 -7.77 17.40
C ALA A 82 11.20 -8.91 17.64
N GLY A 83 10.59 -9.41 16.56
CA GLY A 83 9.53 -10.41 16.59
C GLY A 83 8.13 -9.83 16.74
N ASP A 84 7.96 -8.52 17.00
CA ASP A 84 6.64 -7.89 16.90
C ASP A 84 6.07 -8.08 15.50
N TYR A 85 4.82 -8.52 15.42
CA TYR A 85 4.16 -8.82 14.16
C TYR A 85 2.70 -8.38 14.17
N ILE A 86 2.18 -8.11 12.98
CA ILE A 86 0.74 -7.97 12.71
C ILE A 86 0.36 -8.79 11.48
N ALA A 87 -0.81 -9.43 11.54
CA ALA A 87 -1.40 -10.20 10.46
C ALA A 87 -2.70 -9.52 10.02
N LEU A 88 -2.81 -9.24 8.72
CA LEU A 88 -3.87 -8.42 8.14
C LEU A 88 -4.43 -9.06 6.87
N ASP A 89 -5.64 -8.65 6.48
CA ASP A 89 -6.22 -8.91 5.17
C ASP A 89 -6.33 -7.58 4.41
N ILE A 90 -5.59 -7.47 3.30
CA ILE A 90 -5.51 -6.24 2.51
C ILE A 90 -6.00 -6.57 1.11
N ALA A 91 -7.21 -6.12 0.80
CA ALA A 91 -7.85 -6.33 -0.49
C ALA A 91 -7.86 -7.81 -0.95
N GLY A 92 -8.10 -8.74 -0.03
CA GLY A 92 -8.11 -10.18 -0.28
C GLY A 92 -6.76 -10.88 -0.08
N PHE A 93 -5.69 -10.13 0.22
CA PHE A 93 -4.35 -10.68 0.45
C PHE A 93 -4.05 -10.78 1.94
N LYS A 94 -3.83 -12.01 2.42
CA LYS A 94 -3.39 -12.25 3.80
C LYS A 94 -1.90 -11.98 3.94
N VAL A 95 -1.55 -10.96 4.72
CA VAL A 95 -0.18 -10.48 4.87
C VAL A 95 0.26 -10.52 6.33
N LEU A 96 1.55 -10.76 6.54
CA LEU A 96 2.23 -10.84 7.83
C LEU A 96 3.38 -9.84 7.84
N PHE A 97 3.23 -8.77 8.60
CA PHE A 97 4.30 -7.83 8.90
C PHE A 97 5.06 -8.31 10.12
N MET A 98 6.38 -8.24 10.11
CA MET A 98 7.21 -8.68 11.23
C MET A 98 8.49 -7.87 11.33
N LEU A 99 8.83 -7.45 12.55
CA LEU A 99 10.07 -6.74 12.83
C LEU A 99 11.23 -7.73 13.02
N GLY A 100 12.24 -7.62 12.18
CA GLY A 100 13.47 -8.38 12.28
C GLY A 100 14.32 -7.99 13.50
N LYS A 101 15.22 -8.89 13.90
CA LYS A 101 16.28 -8.60 14.89
C LYS A 101 17.25 -7.51 14.43
N ASP A 102 17.30 -7.27 13.12
CA ASP A 102 18.07 -6.20 12.48
C ASP A 102 17.32 -4.86 12.43
N GLY A 103 16.15 -4.76 13.07
CA GLY A 103 15.39 -3.52 13.13
C GLY A 103 14.55 -3.20 11.88
N ILE A 104 14.58 -4.09 10.87
CA ILE A 104 13.89 -3.93 9.59
C ILE A 104 12.53 -4.62 9.64
N VAL A 105 11.46 -3.88 9.31
CA VAL A 105 10.12 -4.45 9.10
C VAL A 105 10.07 -5.14 7.74
N ARG A 106 9.67 -6.41 7.73
CA ARG A 106 9.46 -7.22 6.53
C ARG A 106 8.01 -7.65 6.44
N VAL A 107 7.56 -7.90 5.22
CA VAL A 107 6.20 -8.39 4.98
C VAL A 107 6.26 -9.67 4.16
N PHE A 108 5.41 -10.62 4.51
CA PHE A 108 5.27 -11.91 3.85
C PHE A 108 3.80 -12.20 3.59
N HIS A 109 3.49 -13.06 2.64
CA HIS A 109 2.17 -13.69 2.63
C HIS A 109 2.02 -14.55 3.91
N ASN A 110 0.91 -14.39 4.63
CA ASN A 110 0.63 -15.15 5.86
C ASN A 110 0.13 -16.56 5.54
N ILE A 111 0.95 -17.32 4.80
CA ILE A 111 0.60 -18.61 4.20
C ILE A 111 1.79 -19.54 4.38
N CYS A 112 1.60 -20.63 5.12
CA CYS A 112 2.64 -21.65 5.29
C CYS A 112 2.95 -22.30 3.93
N ARG A 113 4.23 -22.41 3.61
CA ARG A 113 4.71 -23.00 2.34
C ARG A 113 4.42 -24.48 2.20
N HIS A 114 4.07 -25.16 3.29
CA HIS A 114 3.72 -26.57 3.28
C HIS A 114 2.31 -26.83 2.72
N ARG A 115 1.26 -26.38 3.42
CA ARG A 115 -0.15 -26.64 3.06
C ARG A 115 -1.04 -25.41 3.20
N ALA A 116 -0.48 -24.23 2.94
CA ALA A 116 -1.17 -22.94 2.92
C ALA A 116 -1.91 -22.52 4.22
N PHE A 117 -1.72 -23.23 5.33
CA PHE A 117 -2.28 -22.84 6.63
C PHE A 117 -1.66 -21.50 7.11
N PRO A 118 -2.43 -20.60 7.75
CA PRO A 118 -1.91 -19.33 8.23
C PRO A 118 -0.83 -19.52 9.30
N VAL A 119 0.29 -18.83 9.14
CA VAL A 119 1.45 -18.94 10.05
C VAL A 119 1.18 -18.18 11.34
N ALA A 120 0.71 -16.93 11.23
CA ALA A 120 0.20 -16.14 12.34
C ALA A 120 -1.33 -16.22 12.37
N ARG A 121 -1.91 -16.70 13.47
CA ARG A 121 -3.36 -16.77 13.68
C ARG A 121 -3.94 -15.59 14.45
N LYS A 122 -3.13 -14.99 15.33
CA LYS A 122 -3.52 -13.76 16.05
C LYS A 122 -3.28 -12.57 15.14
N ALA A 123 -4.15 -11.55 15.23
CA ALA A 123 -4.01 -10.31 14.47
C ALA A 123 -2.71 -9.55 14.80
N SER A 124 -2.20 -9.70 16.02
CA SER A 124 -0.90 -9.18 16.43
C SER A 124 -0.25 -10.05 17.50
N GLY A 125 1.04 -9.84 17.73
CA GLY A 125 1.79 -10.50 18.79
C GLY A 125 3.27 -10.22 18.69
N SER A 126 4.07 -11.00 19.44
CA SER A 126 5.52 -10.90 19.41
C SER A 126 6.14 -12.29 19.51
N ALA A 127 6.89 -12.70 18.49
CA ALA A 127 7.63 -13.96 18.46
C ALA A 127 8.77 -13.89 17.44
N THR A 128 9.96 -14.34 17.81
CA THR A 128 11.10 -14.39 16.87
C THR A 128 11.09 -15.61 15.96
N ILE A 129 10.26 -16.61 16.27
CA ILE A 129 9.98 -17.81 15.46
C ILE A 129 8.48 -18.03 15.47
N LEU A 130 7.87 -18.17 14.29
CA LEU A 130 6.46 -18.49 14.11
C LEU A 130 6.31 -19.92 13.60
N GLY A 131 5.72 -20.78 14.42
CA GLY A 131 5.41 -22.17 14.06
C GLY A 131 4.00 -22.31 13.50
N CYS A 132 3.88 -22.83 12.28
CA CYS A 132 2.62 -23.21 11.67
C CYS A 132 1.95 -24.31 12.52
N LYS A 133 0.71 -24.07 12.95
CA LYS A 133 -0.03 -25.01 13.81
C LYS A 133 -0.56 -26.24 13.10
N TYR A 134 -0.37 -26.35 11.79
CA TYR A 134 -0.78 -27.54 11.05
C TYR A 134 0.24 -28.68 11.20
N HIS A 135 1.49 -28.46 10.75
CA HIS A 135 2.54 -29.50 10.73
C HIS A 135 3.86 -29.04 11.36
N GLY A 136 3.87 -27.93 12.10
CA GLY A 136 5.05 -27.49 12.85
C GLY A 136 6.17 -26.85 12.03
N TRP A 137 5.97 -26.61 10.72
CA TRP A 137 6.92 -25.81 9.93
C TRP A 137 7.08 -24.42 10.56
N SER A 138 8.31 -24.03 10.86
CA SER A 138 8.60 -22.84 11.66
C SER A 138 9.49 -21.86 10.91
N TYR A 139 9.13 -20.58 10.96
CA TYR A 139 9.79 -19.51 10.22
C TYR A 139 10.37 -18.47 11.17
N ASN A 140 11.56 -17.94 10.87
CA ASN A 140 12.15 -16.86 11.66
C ASN A 140 11.65 -15.47 11.22
N THR A 141 12.16 -14.42 11.86
CA THR A 141 11.79 -13.03 11.53
C THR A 141 12.21 -12.56 10.13
N LYS A 142 13.04 -13.32 9.42
CA LYS A 142 13.41 -13.10 8.01
C LYS A 142 12.53 -13.92 7.05
N GLY A 143 11.58 -14.70 7.56
CA GLY A 143 10.73 -15.59 6.78
C GLY A 143 11.41 -16.90 6.37
N GLU A 144 12.64 -17.15 6.81
CA GLU A 144 13.39 -18.36 6.46
C GLU A 144 12.82 -19.57 7.21
N LEU A 145 12.71 -20.71 6.53
CA LEU A 145 12.27 -21.96 7.15
C LEU A 145 13.38 -22.50 8.05
N THR A 146 13.14 -22.51 9.36
CA THR A 146 14.10 -22.95 10.38
C THR A 146 13.89 -24.41 10.79
N LYS A 147 12.62 -24.84 10.87
CA LYS A 147 12.25 -26.20 11.26
C LYS A 147 11.20 -26.74 10.31
N ALA A 148 11.40 -27.96 9.84
CA ALA A 148 10.46 -28.70 9.01
C ALA A 148 10.43 -30.15 9.52
N PRO A 149 9.59 -30.45 10.54
CA PRO A 149 9.55 -31.79 11.14
C PRO A 149 9.34 -32.87 10.07
N HIS A 150 10.12 -33.95 10.12
CA HIS A 150 10.15 -35.05 9.15
C HIS A 150 10.75 -34.74 7.76
N PHE A 151 11.28 -33.53 7.53
CA PHE A 151 11.91 -33.17 6.24
C PHE A 151 13.44 -33.06 6.29
N ASP A 152 14.05 -33.04 7.48
CA ASP A 152 15.48 -32.78 7.64
C ASP A 152 16.37 -33.83 6.93
N ASP A 153 15.94 -35.09 6.92
CA ASP A 153 16.67 -36.21 6.28
C ASP A 153 16.14 -36.56 4.88
N VAL A 154 15.23 -35.76 4.32
CA VAL A 154 14.60 -36.04 3.02
C VAL A 154 15.55 -35.64 1.91
N ALA A 155 16.03 -36.62 1.16
CA ALA A 155 16.95 -36.40 0.05
C ALA A 155 16.41 -35.37 -0.97
N GLY A 156 17.16 -34.27 -1.14
CA GLY A 156 16.83 -33.16 -2.05
C GLY A 156 15.97 -32.07 -1.43
N PHE A 157 15.50 -32.21 -0.19
CA PHE A 157 14.78 -31.14 0.50
C PHE A 157 15.75 -30.04 0.96
N ASP A 158 15.55 -28.83 0.45
CA ASP A 158 16.31 -27.65 0.86
C ASP A 158 15.39 -26.64 1.56
N LYS A 159 15.67 -26.39 2.85
CA LYS A 159 14.93 -25.40 3.65
C LYS A 159 15.03 -23.99 3.07
N SER A 160 16.16 -23.65 2.43
CA SER A 160 16.40 -22.32 1.87
C SER A 160 15.40 -21.97 0.75
N GLN A 161 14.88 -22.97 0.04
CA GLN A 161 13.89 -22.82 -1.03
C GLN A 161 12.44 -22.72 -0.53
N ASN A 162 12.23 -22.90 0.78
CA ASN A 162 10.92 -23.09 1.39
C ASN A 162 10.58 -22.02 2.46
N GLY A 163 11.26 -20.87 2.45
CA GLY A 163 10.90 -19.69 3.24
C GLY A 163 9.55 -19.08 2.82
N LEU A 164 8.95 -18.26 3.69
CA LEU A 164 7.72 -17.53 3.39
C LEU A 164 7.87 -16.70 2.11
N PHE A 165 6.77 -16.55 1.36
CA PHE A 165 6.77 -15.71 0.17
C PHE A 165 6.92 -14.24 0.58
N PRO A 166 8.04 -13.57 0.26
CA PRO A 166 8.25 -12.18 0.62
C PRO A 166 7.34 -11.27 -0.21
N ILE A 167 6.92 -10.18 0.41
CA ILE A 167 6.22 -9.07 -0.24
C ILE A 167 7.17 -7.88 -0.25
N HIS A 168 7.27 -7.18 -1.37
CA HIS A 168 8.12 -5.98 -1.46
C HIS A 168 7.70 -5.00 -0.39
N THR A 169 8.66 -4.59 0.44
CA THR A 169 8.41 -3.76 1.61
C THR A 169 9.37 -2.57 1.59
N LYS A 170 8.83 -1.37 1.82
CA LYS A 170 9.63 -0.16 1.98
C LYS A 170 9.12 0.64 3.18
N THR A 171 10.02 1.02 4.08
CA THR A 171 9.74 2.04 5.10
C THR A 171 10.29 3.36 4.58
N ASP A 172 9.47 4.39 4.50
CA ASP A 172 9.94 5.73 4.10
C ASP A 172 10.58 6.50 5.27
N ASP A 173 11.15 7.67 4.98
CA ASP A 173 11.88 8.47 5.97
C ASP A 173 11.00 8.91 7.14
N ASN A 174 9.70 9.09 6.88
CA ASN A 174 8.70 9.43 7.89
C ASN A 174 8.24 8.22 8.70
N GLY A 175 8.66 7.00 8.34
CA GLY A 175 8.33 5.77 9.04
C GLY A 175 7.10 5.03 8.52
N PHE A 176 6.45 5.48 7.45
CA PHE A 176 5.34 4.73 6.87
C PHE A 176 5.86 3.47 6.17
N VAL A 177 5.19 2.35 6.43
CA VAL A 177 5.50 1.03 5.87
C VAL A 177 4.57 0.76 4.71
N HIS A 178 5.17 0.69 3.52
CA HIS A 178 4.52 0.45 2.24
C HIS A 178 4.81 -0.95 1.74
N ILE A 179 3.82 -1.55 1.08
CA ILE A 179 3.94 -2.88 0.48
C ILE A 179 3.60 -2.85 -1.01
N ASN A 180 4.22 -3.72 -1.80
CA ASN A 180 3.82 -4.03 -3.16
C ASN A 180 3.77 -5.54 -3.34
N LEU A 181 2.59 -6.05 -3.72
CA LEU A 181 2.29 -7.49 -3.78
C LEU A 181 2.80 -8.16 -5.06
N SER A 182 3.39 -7.41 -6.00
CA SER A 182 3.91 -7.96 -7.24
C SER A 182 4.99 -9.01 -6.96
N SER A 183 4.90 -10.17 -7.62
CA SER A 183 5.89 -11.24 -7.55
C SER A 183 7.11 -11.00 -8.46
N SER A 184 7.07 -9.95 -9.29
CA SER A 184 8.22 -9.54 -10.10
C SER A 184 9.41 -9.16 -9.21
N PRO A 185 10.66 -9.45 -9.61
CA PRO A 185 11.85 -9.04 -8.85
C PRO A 185 11.93 -7.54 -8.60
N GLU A 186 11.51 -6.76 -9.58
CA GLU A 186 11.27 -5.32 -9.41
C GLU A 186 9.80 -5.13 -9.03
N ALA A 187 9.56 -4.55 -7.85
CA ALA A 187 8.25 -4.00 -7.51
C ALA A 187 7.84 -3.08 -8.66
N GLY A 188 6.67 -3.33 -9.25
CA GLY A 188 6.29 -2.83 -10.59
C GLY A 188 6.51 -1.33 -10.79
N HIS A 189 6.46 -0.87 -12.04
CA HIS A 189 6.77 0.48 -12.52
C HIS A 189 6.13 1.69 -11.78
N THR A 190 5.33 1.49 -10.74
CA THR A 190 4.85 2.54 -9.86
C THR A 190 5.96 2.97 -8.90
N LYS A 191 6.44 4.21 -9.06
CA LYS A 191 7.22 4.87 -8.00
C LYS A 191 6.41 4.81 -6.71
N LEU A 192 7.10 4.70 -5.57
CA LEU A 192 6.47 4.95 -4.27
C LEU A 192 5.77 6.31 -4.36
N ALA A 193 4.44 6.31 -4.37
CA ALA A 193 3.69 7.55 -4.54
C ALA A 193 3.92 8.42 -3.32
N SER A 194 4.33 9.67 -3.53
CA SER A 194 4.29 10.67 -2.47
C SER A 194 2.83 10.92 -2.09
N ALA A 195 2.54 11.02 -0.80
CA ALA A 195 1.19 11.37 -0.37
C ALA A 195 0.76 12.72 -0.96
N LYS A 196 -0.48 12.79 -1.44
CA LYS A 196 -1.13 14.07 -1.75
C LYS A 196 -1.52 14.72 -0.42
N SER A 197 -0.98 15.90 -0.13
CA SER A 197 -1.27 16.63 1.12
C SER A 197 -2.40 17.64 0.91
N THR A 198 -3.36 17.70 1.83
CA THR A 198 -4.36 18.79 1.89
C THR A 198 -4.31 19.47 3.25
N GLY A 199 -4.57 20.78 3.27
CA GLY A 199 -4.42 21.61 4.47
C GLY A 199 -2.95 21.76 4.90
N ARG A 200 -2.70 21.79 6.21
CA ARG A 200 -1.34 21.85 6.81
C ARG A 200 -1.12 20.63 7.69
N PRO A 201 -0.78 19.47 7.11
CA PRO A 201 -0.57 18.26 7.89
C PRO A 201 0.60 18.42 8.85
N ALA A 202 0.44 17.89 10.07
CA ALA A 202 1.52 17.85 11.04
C ALA A 202 2.61 16.90 10.56
N ILE A 203 3.86 17.20 10.91
CA ILE A 203 5.00 16.31 10.62
C ILE A 203 4.82 15.01 11.41
N VAL A 204 4.79 13.89 10.68
CA VAL A 204 4.88 12.53 11.19
C VAL A 204 6.28 12.03 10.89
N ASP A 205 7.00 11.62 11.94
CA ASP A 205 8.34 11.04 11.85
C ASP A 205 8.34 9.63 12.46
N GLN A 206 9.49 9.00 12.60
CA GLN A 206 9.59 7.65 13.18
C GLN A 206 9.35 7.61 14.70
N ASN A 207 9.45 8.74 15.41
CA ASN A 207 9.37 8.86 16.87
C ASN A 207 7.91 9.01 17.34
N GLN A 208 7.10 8.02 17.00
CA GLN A 208 5.69 7.97 17.38
C GLN A 208 5.45 6.78 18.31
N HIS A 209 4.30 6.77 18.97
CA HIS A 209 3.86 5.70 19.85
C HIS A 209 2.52 5.18 19.36
N PHE A 210 2.46 3.90 19.02
CA PHE A 210 1.19 3.26 18.68
C PHE A 210 0.30 3.14 19.92
N LEU A 211 -0.92 3.66 19.82
CA LEU A 211 -1.91 3.65 20.91
C LEU A 211 -2.88 2.49 20.79
N GLY A 212 -3.36 2.20 19.58
CA GLY A 212 -4.32 1.14 19.35
C GLY A 212 -4.82 1.07 17.92
N SER A 213 -5.59 0.01 17.64
CA SER A 213 -6.14 -0.27 16.31
C SER A 213 -7.46 -1.01 16.41
N TRP A 214 -8.39 -0.72 15.51
CA TRP A 214 -9.66 -1.41 15.38
C TRP A 214 -10.17 -1.34 13.93
N GLU A 215 -11.17 -2.16 13.61
CA GLU A 215 -11.77 -2.26 12.29
C GLU A 215 -13.28 -2.01 12.36
N VAL A 216 -13.80 -1.30 11.37
CA VAL A 216 -15.23 -1.07 11.18
C VAL A 216 -15.59 -1.40 9.74
N LYS A 217 -16.71 -2.10 9.53
CA LYS A 217 -17.18 -2.46 8.19
C LYS A 217 -18.15 -1.41 7.67
N GLY A 218 -17.99 -1.01 6.41
CA GLY A 218 -18.92 -0.15 5.70
C GLY A 218 -19.41 -0.77 4.40
N ARG A 219 -20.65 -0.46 4.03
CA ARG A 219 -21.35 -0.94 2.83
C ARG A 219 -21.17 0.03 1.66
N PHE A 220 -19.93 0.26 1.29
CA PHE A 220 -19.57 1.10 0.15
C PHE A 220 -18.41 0.50 -0.65
N ASN A 221 -18.31 0.89 -1.92
CA ASN A 221 -17.18 0.52 -2.77
C ASN A 221 -15.91 1.29 -2.35
N TRP A 222 -14.76 0.62 -2.34
CA TRP A 222 -13.48 1.18 -1.88
C TRP A 222 -13.02 2.45 -2.59
N LYS A 223 -13.55 2.73 -3.78
CA LYS A 223 -13.23 3.94 -4.55
C LYS A 223 -13.96 5.18 -4.03
N VAL A 224 -15.02 5.04 -3.22
CA VAL A 224 -15.83 6.18 -2.74
C VAL A 224 -15.02 7.18 -1.90
N PRO A 225 -14.19 6.76 -0.93
CA PRO A 225 -13.36 7.69 -0.15
C PRO A 225 -12.41 8.57 -0.98
N ALA A 226 -12.08 8.19 -2.22
CA ALA A 226 -11.23 9.00 -3.10
C ALA A 226 -11.99 10.17 -3.77
N ILE A 227 -13.33 10.18 -3.73
CA ILE A 227 -14.15 11.30 -4.20
C ILE A 227 -14.19 12.38 -3.12
N ASP A 228 -14.38 11.95 -1.86
CA ASP A 228 -14.52 12.85 -0.71
C ASP A 228 -13.19 13.50 -0.29
N SER A 229 -12.03 13.04 -0.78
CA SER A 229 -10.72 13.55 -0.36
C SER A 229 -10.33 14.92 -0.94
N ASP A 230 -11.01 15.37 -2.00
CA ASP A 230 -10.78 16.68 -2.61
C ASP A 230 -11.72 17.77 -2.04
N GLY A 231 -12.71 17.39 -1.22
CA GLY A 231 -13.70 18.29 -0.63
C GLY A 231 -13.71 18.20 0.90
N GLU A 232 -13.07 19.18 1.54
CA GLU A 232 -13.02 19.46 2.98
C GLU A 232 -12.83 18.25 3.93
N ALA A 233 -11.75 18.27 4.70
CA ALA A 233 -11.64 17.45 5.91
C ALA A 233 -12.95 17.57 6.72
N PRO A 234 -13.47 16.47 7.30
CA PRO A 234 -14.74 16.51 8.03
C PRO A 234 -14.73 17.73 8.95
N SER A 235 -15.68 18.65 8.73
CA SER A 235 -15.75 19.84 9.56
C SER A 235 -16.00 19.37 10.98
N VAL A 236 -15.08 19.70 11.87
CA VAL A 236 -15.18 19.42 13.31
C VAL A 236 -16.23 20.36 13.88
N SER A 237 -17.47 20.14 13.48
CA SER A 237 -18.65 20.86 13.91
C SER A 237 -19.52 19.84 14.63
N SER A 238 -19.46 19.90 15.97
CA SER A 238 -20.29 19.16 16.94
C SER A 238 -19.67 17.89 17.57
N LEU A 239 -18.47 17.98 18.17
CA LEU A 239 -18.02 16.99 19.17
C LEU A 239 -17.37 17.69 20.38
N ASP A 240 -18.15 17.78 21.45
CA ASP A 240 -17.91 18.51 22.70
C ASP A 240 -16.85 17.88 23.64
N ILE A 241 -15.96 17.01 23.14
CA ILE A 241 -14.88 16.38 23.93
C ILE A 241 -13.51 16.58 23.28
N LEU A 242 -13.40 16.37 21.96
CA LEU A 242 -12.18 16.71 21.21
C LEU A 242 -11.97 18.23 21.17
N SER A 243 -13.06 19.02 21.10
CA SER A 243 -13.02 20.49 21.21
C SER A 243 -12.63 21.00 22.61
N ARG A 244 -12.87 20.22 23.67
CA ARG A 244 -12.51 20.57 25.05
C ARG A 244 -11.05 20.29 25.38
N LEU A 245 -10.42 19.36 24.65
CA LEU A 245 -8.98 19.15 24.76
C LEU A 245 -8.19 20.11 23.84
N PHE A 246 -8.75 20.57 22.72
CA PHE A 246 -8.02 21.37 21.73
C PHE A 246 -8.92 22.36 20.97
N ALA A 247 -8.41 23.58 20.76
CA ALA A 247 -9.07 24.64 20.00
C ALA A 247 -9.29 24.22 18.53
N SER A 248 -10.42 24.63 17.94
CA SER A 248 -10.91 24.27 16.60
C SER A 248 -9.79 24.18 15.55
N PRO A 249 -9.35 22.98 15.13
CA PRO A 249 -8.23 22.84 14.23
C PRO A 249 -8.68 22.56 12.80
N SER A 250 -8.03 23.19 11.82
CA SER A 250 -7.96 22.62 10.48
C SER A 250 -7.20 21.29 10.56
N THR A 251 -7.83 20.20 10.15
CA THR A 251 -7.18 18.88 10.08
C THR A 251 -6.42 18.77 8.76
N GLY A 252 -5.11 18.61 8.83
CA GLY A 252 -4.32 18.31 7.64
C GLY A 252 -4.37 16.81 7.32
N THR A 253 -4.39 16.47 6.04
CA THR A 253 -4.42 15.07 5.61
C THR A 253 -3.28 14.72 4.66
N LEU A 254 -2.86 13.45 4.70
CA LEU A 254 -1.94 12.84 3.75
C LEU A 254 -2.65 11.66 3.08
N ARG A 255 -2.94 11.78 1.79
CA ARG A 255 -3.59 10.75 0.99
C ARG A 255 -2.56 9.88 0.27
N PHE A 256 -2.45 8.64 0.72
CA PHE A 256 -1.68 7.57 0.08
C PHE A 256 -2.62 6.69 -0.74
N SER A 257 -2.79 7.06 -2.01
CA SER A 257 -3.57 6.27 -2.97
C SER A 257 -2.98 4.85 -3.08
N PRO A 258 -3.82 3.80 -3.17
CA PRO A 258 -5.27 3.85 -3.33
C PRO A 258 -6.08 3.79 -2.03
N LEU A 259 -5.50 3.30 -0.93
CA LEU A 259 -6.29 2.79 0.19
C LEU A 259 -6.12 3.53 1.51
N THR A 260 -5.21 4.50 1.61
CA THR A 260 -4.83 5.03 2.93
C THR A 260 -4.93 6.55 2.99
N THR A 261 -5.58 7.05 4.04
CA THR A 261 -5.56 8.47 4.40
C THR A 261 -5.05 8.60 5.83
N VAL A 262 -4.09 9.49 6.05
CA VAL A 262 -3.59 9.87 7.38
C VAL A 262 -4.18 11.22 7.75
N TYR A 263 -4.72 11.32 8.97
CA TYR A 263 -5.31 12.52 9.53
C TYR A 263 -4.43 13.03 10.65
N THR A 264 -4.07 14.31 10.54
CA THR A 264 -3.23 15.03 11.49
C THR A 264 -3.97 16.28 11.97
N PRO A 265 -4.80 16.16 13.02
CA PRO A 265 -5.49 17.31 13.60
C PRO A 265 -4.46 18.35 14.07
N SER A 266 -4.62 19.61 13.66
CA SER A 266 -3.70 20.68 14.08
C SER A 266 -3.71 20.83 15.61
N GLY A 267 -2.54 21.08 16.19
CA GLY A 267 -2.36 21.21 17.65
C GLY A 267 -2.50 19.90 18.45
N SER A 268 -2.82 18.78 17.79
CA SER A 268 -2.94 17.47 18.45
C SER A 268 -1.60 16.73 18.49
N PRO A 269 -1.24 16.10 19.63
CA PRO A 269 -0.14 15.15 19.68
C PRO A 269 -0.53 13.79 19.10
N VAL A 270 -1.80 13.59 18.73
CA VAL A 270 -2.37 12.34 18.22
C VAL A 270 -2.67 12.51 16.73
N TRP A 271 -2.35 11.49 15.96
CA TRP A 271 -2.75 11.34 14.56
C TRP A 271 -3.27 9.91 14.35
N TYR A 272 -4.05 9.72 13.30
CA TYR A 272 -4.60 8.41 12.97
C TYR A 272 -4.57 8.15 11.48
N GLN A 273 -4.49 6.87 11.14
CA GLN A 273 -4.49 6.38 9.77
C GLN A 273 -5.74 5.54 9.54
N LEU A 274 -6.48 5.86 8.47
CA LEU A 274 -7.56 5.02 7.97
C LEU A 274 -7.06 4.26 6.74
N THR A 275 -7.16 2.93 6.78
CA THR A 275 -6.90 2.04 5.64
C THR A 275 -8.19 1.38 5.20
N TYR A 276 -8.60 1.60 3.95
CA TYR A 276 -9.85 1.13 3.36
C TYR A 276 -9.60 -0.16 2.56
N SER A 277 -9.72 -1.31 3.21
CA SER A 277 -9.47 -2.62 2.59
C SER A 277 -10.77 -3.19 1.99
N PRO A 278 -10.92 -3.32 0.66
CA PRO A 278 -12.12 -3.92 0.08
C PRO A 278 -12.23 -5.41 0.40
N GLU A 279 -13.40 -5.83 0.88
CA GLU A 279 -13.76 -7.25 0.99
C GLU A 279 -14.59 -7.72 -0.21
N SER A 280 -15.36 -6.81 -0.81
CA SER A 280 -16.12 -7.04 -2.03
C SER A 280 -16.37 -5.73 -2.78
N VAL A 281 -17.05 -5.80 -3.92
CA VAL A 281 -17.48 -4.61 -4.69
C VAL A 281 -18.41 -3.67 -3.89
N ARG A 282 -19.08 -4.17 -2.84
CA ARG A 282 -20.07 -3.43 -2.03
C ARG A 282 -19.68 -3.29 -0.56
N GLN A 283 -18.53 -3.83 -0.14
CA GLN A 283 -18.14 -3.86 1.27
C GLN A 283 -16.65 -3.56 1.41
N THR A 284 -16.36 -2.61 2.29
CA THR A 284 -15.01 -2.16 2.60
C THR A 284 -14.81 -2.17 4.11
N THR A 285 -13.72 -2.80 4.56
CA THR A 285 -13.30 -2.76 5.95
C THR A 285 -12.36 -1.58 6.15
N VAL A 286 -12.73 -0.68 7.06
CA VAL A 286 -11.94 0.49 7.43
C VAL A 286 -11.21 0.18 8.72
N ARG A 287 -9.89 0.06 8.63
CA ARG A 287 -9.05 -0.08 9.81
C ARG A 287 -8.53 1.29 10.23
N CYS A 288 -8.70 1.61 11.51
CA CYS A 288 -8.11 2.77 12.16
C CYS A 288 -6.88 2.35 12.95
N ASP A 289 -5.74 2.99 12.69
CA ASP A 289 -4.54 2.89 13.53
C ASP A 289 -4.25 4.25 14.15
N VAL A 290 -4.11 4.32 15.48
CA VAL A 290 -3.91 5.58 16.21
C VAL A 290 -2.52 5.64 16.80
N TYR A 291 -1.88 6.80 16.66
CA TYR A 291 -0.52 7.06 17.10
C TYR A 291 -0.43 8.39 17.85
N SER A 292 0.60 8.54 18.66
CA SER A 292 0.89 9.79 19.36
C SER A 292 2.38 10.10 19.45
N LYS A 293 2.70 11.40 19.48
CA LYS A 293 4.03 11.90 19.86
C LYS A 293 4.31 11.75 21.36
N LEU A 294 3.26 11.63 22.18
CA LEU A 294 3.39 11.44 23.63
C LEU A 294 3.57 9.96 23.94
N LYS A 295 4.37 9.66 24.98
CA LYS A 295 4.57 8.29 25.46
C LYS A 295 3.27 7.71 26.04
N GLN A 296 3.13 6.38 25.96
CA GLN A 296 2.03 5.63 26.56
C GLN A 296 1.85 6.00 28.05
N GLY A 297 0.61 6.25 28.47
CA GLY A 297 0.24 6.65 29.83
C GLY A 297 -0.13 8.13 30.00
N ALA A 298 0.18 9.00 29.04
CA ALA A 298 -0.20 10.42 29.08
C ALA A 298 -1.66 10.69 28.64
N LEU A 299 -2.28 9.74 27.94
CA LEU A 299 -3.64 9.83 27.41
C LEU A 299 -4.41 8.57 27.76
N ASP A 300 -5.63 8.70 28.29
CA ASP A 300 -6.54 7.57 28.47
C ASP A 300 -7.17 7.22 27.11
N PHE A 301 -6.41 6.44 26.32
CA PHE A 301 -6.80 6.05 24.96
C PHE A 301 -8.14 5.33 24.94
N GLU A 302 -8.33 4.33 25.81
CA GLU A 302 -9.53 3.48 25.79
C GLU A 302 -10.76 4.21 26.34
N LYS A 303 -10.64 5.05 27.38
CA LYS A 303 -11.84 5.70 27.97
C LYS A 303 -12.23 7.01 27.30
N CYS A 304 -11.28 7.75 26.72
CA CYS A 304 -11.56 9.10 26.21
C CYS A 304 -11.42 9.21 24.69
N LEU A 305 -10.26 8.81 24.15
CA LEU A 305 -9.92 9.10 22.76
C LEU A 305 -10.60 8.15 21.78
N LYS A 306 -10.56 6.84 22.06
CA LYS A 306 -11.10 5.81 21.17
C LYS A 306 -12.61 5.94 20.95
N PRO A 307 -13.48 6.11 21.98
CA PRO A 307 -14.92 6.28 21.75
C PRO A 307 -15.24 7.51 20.89
N SER A 308 -14.49 8.60 21.07
CA SER A 308 -14.64 9.82 20.28
C SER A 308 -14.30 9.59 18.81
N LEU A 309 -13.15 8.95 18.53
CA LEU A 309 -12.72 8.60 17.18
C LEU A 309 -13.63 7.56 16.52
N GLU A 310 -14.14 6.58 17.28
CA GLU A 310 -15.10 5.60 16.79
C GLU A 310 -16.38 6.27 16.27
N ASN A 311 -16.93 7.23 17.02
CA ASN A 311 -18.11 7.99 16.59
C ASN A 311 -17.84 8.81 15.31
N GLU A 312 -16.67 9.45 15.23
CA GLU A 312 -16.27 10.22 14.04
C GLU A 312 -16.15 9.31 12.80
N ILE A 313 -15.43 8.20 12.94
CA ILE A 313 -15.22 7.23 11.85
C ILE A 313 -16.53 6.60 11.42
N GLN A 314 -17.43 6.28 12.35
CA GLN A 314 -18.78 5.82 12.01
C GLN A 314 -19.58 6.86 11.23
N SER A 315 -19.43 8.15 11.56
CA SER A 315 -20.04 9.23 10.78
C SER A 315 -19.47 9.32 9.36
N THR A 316 -18.14 9.23 9.21
CA THR A 316 -17.48 9.17 7.91
C THR A 316 -17.94 7.97 7.08
N ILE A 317 -18.06 6.80 7.69
CA ILE A 317 -18.56 5.59 7.05
C ILE A 317 -19.99 5.79 6.55
N ARG A 318 -20.89 6.34 7.37
CA ARG A 318 -22.28 6.64 6.94
C ARG A 318 -22.30 7.60 5.75
N LYS A 319 -21.48 8.66 5.76
CA LYS A 319 -21.35 9.56 4.61
C LYS A 319 -20.92 8.80 3.35
N HIS A 320 -19.93 7.92 3.44
CA HIS A 320 -19.51 7.11 2.29
C HIS A 320 -20.60 6.14 1.81
N GLU A 321 -21.39 5.54 2.73
CA GLU A 321 -22.52 4.68 2.38
C GLU A 321 -23.62 5.47 1.65
N GLU A 322 -23.94 6.68 2.12
CA GLU A 322 -24.90 7.57 1.46
C GLU A 322 -24.41 8.03 0.08
N THR A 323 -23.15 8.44 -0.03
CA THR A 323 -22.51 8.79 -1.32
C THR A 323 -22.55 7.59 -2.26
N TYR A 324 -22.22 6.39 -1.78
CA TYR A 324 -22.29 5.17 -2.58
C TYR A 324 -23.71 4.87 -3.07
N ALA A 325 -24.71 4.98 -2.19
CA ALA A 325 -26.12 4.79 -2.55
C ALA A 325 -26.56 5.78 -3.64
N LYS A 326 -26.18 7.06 -3.51
CA LYS A 326 -26.43 8.09 -4.53
C LYS A 326 -25.79 7.72 -5.86
N LEU A 327 -24.50 7.37 -5.88
CA LEU A 327 -23.76 7.00 -7.10
C LEU A 327 -24.32 5.78 -7.83
N VAL A 328 -24.86 4.81 -7.08
CA VAL A 328 -25.52 3.64 -7.65
C VAL A 328 -26.89 4.01 -8.24
N SER A 329 -27.60 4.97 -7.63
CA SER A 329 -28.93 5.41 -8.09
C SER A 329 -28.90 6.42 -9.25
N SER A 330 -27.92 7.32 -9.30
CA SER A 330 -27.85 8.45 -10.24
C SER A 330 -27.23 8.11 -11.60
N GLY A 331 -26.89 6.85 -11.87
CA GLY A 331 -26.35 6.45 -13.17
C GLY A 331 -24.89 6.82 -13.41
N HIS A 332 -24.10 6.91 -12.33
CA HIS A 332 -22.62 6.96 -12.33
C HIS A 332 -21.92 8.32 -12.57
N ALA A 333 -22.57 9.43 -12.93
CA ALA A 333 -21.84 10.69 -13.18
C ALA A 333 -21.23 11.31 -11.89
N LEU A 334 -19.96 11.75 -11.96
CA LEU A 334 -19.26 12.51 -10.92
C LEU A 334 -19.08 13.96 -11.41
N GLU A 335 -19.52 14.94 -10.61
CA GLU A 335 -19.55 16.36 -11.04
C GLU A 335 -18.19 17.06 -10.92
N GLU A 336 -17.31 16.70 -9.97
CA GLU A 336 -15.98 17.32 -9.79
C GLU A 336 -15.03 16.45 -8.93
N GLY A 337 -13.69 16.63 -9.05
CA GLY A 337 -12.68 15.98 -8.16
C GLY A 337 -12.06 14.66 -8.65
N VAL A 338 -11.75 14.52 -9.95
CA VAL A 338 -11.71 13.19 -10.60
C VAL A 338 -10.37 12.67 -11.11
N ASP A 339 -9.26 13.22 -10.60
CA ASP A 339 -7.92 12.78 -10.99
C ASP A 339 -7.63 11.34 -10.51
N GLU A 340 -7.91 11.00 -9.23
CA GLU A 340 -7.61 9.67 -8.70
C GLU A 340 -8.51 8.58 -9.34
N GLN A 341 -9.79 8.86 -9.59
CA GLN A 341 -10.69 7.91 -10.27
C GLN A 341 -10.27 7.66 -11.72
N ALA A 342 -9.86 8.70 -12.44
CA ALA A 342 -9.34 8.57 -13.80
C ALA A 342 -8.06 7.72 -13.83
N MET A 343 -7.12 7.98 -12.91
CA MET A 343 -5.91 7.17 -12.77
C MET A 343 -6.22 5.69 -12.49
N ILE A 344 -7.14 5.42 -11.55
CA ILE A 344 -7.59 4.05 -11.25
C ILE A 344 -8.20 3.40 -12.51
N ALA A 345 -9.04 4.12 -13.24
CA ALA A 345 -9.68 3.59 -14.45
C ALA A 345 -8.65 3.26 -15.54
N ASP A 346 -7.67 4.14 -15.74
CA ASP A 346 -6.58 3.94 -16.70
C ASP A 346 -5.73 2.72 -16.33
N MET A 347 -5.36 2.56 -15.05
CA MET A 347 -4.62 1.38 -14.58
C MET A 347 -5.37 0.07 -14.86
N VAL A 348 -6.67 0.05 -14.57
CA VAL A 348 -7.53 -1.10 -14.86
C VAL A 348 -7.61 -1.37 -16.35
N ASN A 349 -7.81 -0.33 -17.17
CA ASN A 349 -7.90 -0.46 -18.62
C ASN A 349 -6.60 -0.97 -19.23
N ILE A 350 -5.44 -0.44 -18.82
CA ILE A 350 -4.11 -0.90 -19.25
C ILE A 350 -3.94 -2.39 -18.94
N HIS A 351 -4.29 -2.81 -17.72
CA HIS A 351 -4.19 -4.21 -17.34
C HIS A 351 -5.10 -5.11 -18.18
N VAL A 352 -6.36 -4.72 -18.39
CA VAL A 352 -7.31 -5.47 -19.24
C VAL A 352 -6.79 -5.60 -20.68
N GLN A 353 -6.21 -4.54 -21.25
CA GLN A 353 -5.65 -4.62 -22.60
C GLN A 353 -4.47 -5.59 -22.66
N LYS A 354 -3.65 -5.64 -21.59
CA LYS A 354 -2.56 -6.61 -21.48
C LYS A 354 -3.06 -8.05 -21.35
N GLU A 355 -4.08 -8.30 -20.53
CA GLU A 355 -4.69 -9.64 -20.44
C GLU A 355 -5.27 -10.09 -21.80
N LYS A 356 -5.85 -9.15 -22.56
CA LYS A 356 -6.33 -9.42 -23.91
C LYS A 356 -5.21 -9.71 -24.90
N SER A 357 -4.11 -8.96 -24.87
CA SER A 357 -2.96 -9.22 -25.75
C SER A 357 -2.29 -10.55 -25.45
N ASP A 358 -2.22 -10.91 -24.17
CA ASP A 358 -1.57 -12.14 -23.70
C ASP A 358 -2.49 -13.36 -23.84
N GLY A 359 -3.80 -13.14 -24.10
CA GLY A 359 -4.81 -14.19 -24.23
C GLY A 359 -5.14 -14.92 -22.92
N ALA A 360 -4.73 -14.37 -21.77
CA ALA A 360 -4.86 -15.00 -20.47
C ALA A 360 -4.96 -13.98 -19.33
N GLU A 361 -5.54 -14.42 -18.21
CA GLU A 361 -5.56 -13.64 -16.97
C GLU A 361 -4.13 -13.46 -16.42
N ILE A 362 -3.77 -12.24 -16.05
CA ILE A 362 -2.46 -11.92 -15.48
C ILE A 362 -2.62 -11.80 -13.97
N ARG A 363 -1.82 -12.56 -13.21
CA ARG A 363 -1.82 -12.54 -11.74
C ARG A 363 -0.48 -12.03 -11.20
N PRO A 364 -0.29 -10.71 -11.06
CA PRO A 364 1.01 -10.15 -10.68
C PRO A 364 1.52 -10.65 -9.33
N ALA A 365 0.65 -10.85 -8.34
CA ALA A 365 1.02 -11.39 -7.04
C ALA A 365 1.22 -12.92 -6.98
N ALA A 366 1.00 -13.64 -8.10
CA ALA A 366 1.18 -15.09 -8.11
C ALA A 366 2.67 -15.46 -8.14
N VAL A 367 3.19 -15.95 -7.01
CA VAL A 367 4.56 -16.46 -6.94
C VAL A 367 4.64 -17.83 -7.62
N LYS A 368 5.56 -18.00 -8.58
CA LYS A 368 5.85 -19.31 -9.17
C LYS A 368 6.39 -20.24 -8.08
N LYS A 369 5.75 -21.39 -7.88
CA LYS A 369 6.27 -22.42 -6.96
C LYS A 369 7.60 -22.95 -7.52
N CYS A 370 8.63 -23.00 -6.67
CA CYS A 370 9.82 -23.78 -6.97
C CYS A 370 9.43 -25.26 -6.94
N GLN A 371 9.50 -25.92 -8.09
CA GLN A 371 9.24 -27.35 -8.25
C GLN A 371 10.59 -28.05 -8.39
N SER A 372 11.25 -28.34 -7.27
CA SER A 372 12.43 -29.20 -7.25
C SER A 372 12.03 -30.66 -7.03
N ASP A 373 12.86 -31.61 -7.47
CA ASP A 373 12.61 -33.05 -7.23
C ASP A 373 12.50 -33.38 -5.73
N GLY A 374 13.19 -32.61 -4.88
CA GLY A 374 13.07 -32.68 -3.43
C GLY A 374 11.69 -32.26 -2.90
N TYR A 375 11.05 -31.26 -3.53
CA TYR A 375 9.69 -30.85 -3.20
C TYR A 375 8.67 -31.96 -3.52
N ALA A 376 8.83 -32.66 -4.63
CA ALA A 376 7.94 -33.77 -5.01
C ALA A 376 8.05 -34.96 -4.02
N LYS A 377 9.26 -35.31 -3.58
CA LYS A 377 9.48 -36.34 -2.54
C LYS A 377 8.91 -35.93 -1.20
N ALA A 378 9.14 -34.67 -0.81
CA ALA A 378 8.55 -34.06 0.37
C ALA A 378 7.00 -34.19 0.34
N GLU A 379 6.35 -33.88 -0.78
CA GLU A 379 4.90 -34.02 -0.95
C GLU A 379 4.41 -35.47 -0.77
N GLY A 380 5.19 -36.46 -1.19
CA GLY A 380 4.91 -37.88 -0.96
C GLY A 380 4.90 -38.25 0.53
N ILE A 381 5.86 -37.75 1.31
CA ILE A 381 5.91 -37.93 2.77
C ILE A 381 4.71 -37.26 3.43
N CYS A 382 4.30 -36.07 2.98
CA CYS A 382 3.10 -35.40 3.49
C CYS A 382 1.86 -36.25 3.31
N LYS A 383 1.65 -36.80 2.11
CA LYS A 383 0.49 -37.66 1.82
C LYS A 383 0.48 -38.92 2.69
N ALA A 384 1.66 -39.49 2.97
CA ALA A 384 1.79 -40.63 3.87
C ALA A 384 1.44 -40.27 5.33
N LEU A 385 1.89 -39.11 5.83
CA LEU A 385 1.54 -38.61 7.16
C LEU A 385 0.04 -38.33 7.28
N GLU A 386 -0.56 -37.66 6.28
CA GLU A 386 -2.00 -37.36 6.22
C GLU A 386 -2.84 -38.65 6.11
N GLY A 387 -2.37 -39.66 5.36
CA GLY A 387 -3.02 -40.97 5.23
C GLY A 387 -2.85 -41.89 6.46
N SER A 388 -1.83 -41.65 7.29
CA SER A 388 -1.59 -42.39 8.53
C SER A 388 -2.40 -41.88 9.72
N GLN A 389 -3.05 -40.71 9.59
CA GLN A 389 -4.05 -40.23 10.56
C GLN A 389 -5.39 -40.96 10.37
N SER A 390 -5.44 -42.24 10.72
CA SER A 390 -6.72 -42.90 11.00
C SER A 390 -7.36 -42.25 12.23
N LEU A 391 -8.57 -41.71 12.06
CA LEU A 391 -9.61 -41.51 13.09
C LEU A 391 -9.18 -41.85 14.53
N GLY A 392 -8.55 -40.89 15.19
CA GLY A 392 -8.26 -40.94 16.61
C GLY A 392 -8.49 -39.55 17.18
N ASP A 393 -9.66 -39.35 17.79
CA ASP A 393 -10.08 -38.24 18.65
C ASP A 393 -9.34 -36.91 18.48
N LEU A 394 -9.94 -36.02 17.68
CA LEU A 394 -9.74 -34.57 17.81
C LEU A 394 -11.08 -33.94 18.21
N GLY A 395 -11.47 -34.16 19.47
CA GLY A 395 -12.36 -33.23 20.15
C GLY A 395 -11.55 -32.04 20.65
N TRP A 396 -11.58 -30.93 19.90
CA TRP A 396 -11.34 -29.55 20.37
C TRP A 396 -11.96 -28.55 19.41
#